data_AF-A0A957N1C5-F1
#
_entry.id   AF-A0A957N1C5-F1
#
_cell.length_a   1.000
_cell.length_b   1.000
_cell.length_c   1.000
_cell.angle_alpha   90.00
_cell.angle_beta   90.00
_cell.angle_gamma   90.00
#
_symmetry.space_group_name_H-M   'P 1'
#
loop_
_entity.id
_entity.type
_entity.pdbx_description
1 polymer ?
#
loop_
_entity_poly.entity_id
_entity_poly.type
_entity_poly.pdbx_seq_one_letter_code
_entity_poly.pdbx_strand_id
1 'polypeptide(L)'
;MLIPTSSRNAAIALSRALFRLARTHDEAGDVARYYCGWLQHPTTEQWAINLPSMSLATSSDADPHGLDAIFQPFVDAGQMDASELVALQAAIAAHRGQRIVPVEFLALLPSFATQALTDAEAAAAGWFAEAGE
;
A
#
# COMPACT_ATOMS: atom_id res chain seq x y z
N MET A 1 -7.39 22.40 1.39
CA MET A 1 -8.10 21.38 2.17
C MET A 1 -7.26 20.12 2.06
N LEU A 2 -6.47 19.81 3.09
CA LEU A 2 -5.55 18.68 3.10
C LEU A 2 -6.37 17.40 3.23
N ILE A 3 -6.30 16.54 2.22
CA ILE A 3 -6.76 15.15 2.33
C ILE A 3 -5.84 14.51 3.37
N PRO A 4 -6.37 13.75 4.35
CA PRO A 4 -5.57 13.23 5.45
C PRO A 4 -4.71 12.04 4.99
N THR A 5 -3.72 12.29 4.15
CA THR A 5 -2.76 11.28 3.66
C THR A 5 -1.47 11.21 4.47
N SER A 6 -1.38 11.95 5.59
CA SER A 6 -0.26 11.87 6.54
C SER A 6 -0.59 11.04 7.80
N SER A 7 -1.68 10.26 7.80
CA SER A 7 -2.04 9.49 8.99
C SER A 7 -1.48 8.08 8.93
N ARG A 8 -0.70 7.70 9.95
CA ARG A 8 -0.35 6.31 10.30
C ARG A 8 -1.53 5.33 10.14
N ASN A 9 -2.76 5.81 10.31
CA ASN A 9 -3.98 5.03 10.16
C ASN A 9 -4.21 4.55 8.72
N ALA A 10 -3.86 5.34 7.70
CA ALA A 10 -3.97 4.93 6.30
C ALA A 10 -2.97 3.81 5.95
N ALA A 11 -1.72 3.88 6.46
CA ALA A 11 -0.76 2.78 6.33
C ALA A 11 -1.27 1.51 7.02
N ILE A 12 -1.76 1.65 8.26
CA ILE A 12 -2.32 0.51 9.00
C ILE A 12 -3.52 -0.09 8.25
N ALA A 13 -4.40 0.74 7.67
CA ALA A 13 -5.54 0.28 6.91
C ALA A 13 -5.11 -0.47 5.63
N LEU A 14 -4.20 0.10 4.84
CA LEU A 14 -3.63 -0.54 3.65
C LEU A 14 -2.93 -1.85 3.98
N SER A 15 -2.09 -1.82 5.02
CA SER A 15 -1.34 -2.97 5.51
C SER A 15 -2.27 -4.10 5.99
N ARG A 16 -3.36 -3.77 6.69
CA ARG A 16 -4.42 -4.73 7.05
C ARG A 16 -5.16 -5.25 5.83
N ALA A 17 -5.48 -4.41 4.86
CA ALA A 17 -6.22 -4.84 3.69
C ALA A 17 -5.37 -5.75 2.78
N LEU A 18 -4.09 -5.44 2.57
CA LEU A 18 -3.15 -6.33 1.88
C LEU A 18 -2.96 -7.65 2.66
N PHE A 19 -2.93 -7.59 3.99
CA PHE A 19 -2.92 -8.80 4.81
C PHE A 19 -4.22 -9.62 4.67
N ARG A 20 -5.38 -8.97 4.54
CA ARG A 20 -6.66 -9.64 4.22
C ARG A 20 -6.70 -10.23 2.81
N LEU A 21 -6.00 -9.62 1.85
CA LEU A 21 -5.78 -10.27 0.57
C LEU A 21 -4.98 -11.56 0.75
N ALA A 22 -4.05 -11.60 1.71
CA ALA A 22 -3.25 -12.78 2.00
C ALA A 22 -3.96 -13.85 2.85
N ARG A 23 -4.94 -13.46 3.68
CA ARG A 23 -5.65 -14.32 4.63
C ARG A 23 -7.08 -13.86 4.85
N THR A 24 -8.03 -14.78 4.97
CA THR A 24 -9.45 -14.45 5.11
C THR A 24 -9.86 -13.93 6.49
N HIS A 25 -9.04 -14.02 7.53
CA HIS A 25 -9.37 -13.62 8.90
C HIS A 25 -8.31 -12.68 9.49
N ASP A 26 -8.79 -11.63 10.16
CA ASP A 26 -8.00 -10.62 10.88
C ASP A 26 -8.07 -11.00 12.37
N GLU A 27 -6.99 -11.52 12.95
CA GLU A 27 -6.97 -11.82 14.39
C GLU A 27 -6.68 -10.55 15.19
N ALA A 28 -7.35 -10.39 16.33
CA ALA A 28 -7.09 -9.27 17.23
C ALA A 28 -5.67 -9.36 17.79
N GLY A 29 -4.74 -8.61 17.20
CA GLY A 29 -3.30 -8.67 17.51
C GLY A 29 -2.40 -8.89 16.31
N ASP A 30 -2.97 -9.07 15.12
CA ASP A 30 -2.20 -9.34 13.91
C ASP A 30 -1.16 -8.26 13.61
N VAL A 31 0.03 -8.74 13.22
CA VAL A 31 1.25 -7.96 12.94
C VAL A 31 1.08 -7.10 11.67
N ALA A 32 -0.10 -7.12 11.05
CA ALA A 32 -0.52 -6.34 9.90
C ALA A 32 -0.44 -4.81 10.11
N ARG A 33 0.01 -4.30 11.26
CA ARG A 33 0.41 -2.89 11.42
C ARG A 33 1.80 -2.56 10.87
N TYR A 34 2.58 -3.58 10.49
CA TYR A 34 3.98 -3.47 10.07
C TYR A 34 4.23 -3.88 8.62
N TYR A 35 3.19 -4.30 7.91
CA TYR A 35 3.32 -4.80 6.55
C TYR A 35 3.61 -3.66 5.57
N CYS A 36 3.03 -2.47 5.80
CA CYS A 36 3.29 -1.28 5.00
C CYS A 36 3.46 -0.06 5.90
N GLY A 37 4.30 0.88 5.49
CA GLY A 37 4.52 2.16 6.19
C GLY A 37 4.35 3.34 5.26
N TRP A 38 3.87 4.48 5.77
CA TRP A 38 4.03 5.76 5.07
C TRP A 38 5.33 6.40 5.55
N LEU A 39 6.20 6.76 4.62
CA LEU A 39 7.43 7.50 4.84
C LEU A 39 7.20 8.95 4.42
N GLN A 40 7.61 9.89 5.27
CA GLN A 40 7.77 11.29 4.88
C GLN A 40 9.23 11.49 4.52
N HIS A 41 9.51 12.07 3.36
CA HIS A 41 10.88 12.42 3.00
C HIS A 41 11.42 13.45 3.98
N PRO A 42 12.64 13.29 4.53
CA PRO A 42 13.15 14.12 5.62
C PRO A 42 13.33 15.60 5.23
N THR A 43 13.42 15.92 3.94
CA THR A 43 13.78 17.28 3.46
C THR A 43 12.87 17.86 2.39
N THR A 44 12.00 17.08 1.75
CA THR A 44 11.23 17.53 0.56
C THR A 44 9.73 17.59 0.78
N GLU A 45 9.25 17.30 1.99
CA GLU A 45 7.82 17.16 2.34
C GLU A 45 7.04 16.14 1.49
N GLN A 46 7.75 15.34 0.68
CA GLN A 46 7.18 14.27 -0.12
C GLN A 46 6.82 13.07 0.74
N TRP A 47 5.95 12.20 0.21
CA TRP A 47 5.52 10.98 0.88
C TRP A 47 5.70 9.77 -0.02
N ALA A 48 6.05 8.64 0.59
CA ALA A 48 6.17 7.34 -0.06
C ALA A 48 5.46 6.27 0.78
N ILE A 49 4.98 5.23 0.13
CA ILE A 49 4.50 4.00 0.75
C ILE A 49 5.65 3.00 0.71
N ASN A 50 6.15 2.64 1.88
CA ASN A 50 7.08 1.55 2.04
C ASN A 50 6.33 0.21 2.06
N LEU A 51 6.73 -0.69 1.17
CA LEU A 51 6.13 -1.99 0.96
C LEU A 51 7.20 -3.07 1.04
N PRO A 52 6.87 -4.27 1.52
CA PRO A 52 7.82 -5.34 1.57
C PRO A 52 8.02 -5.90 0.15
N SER A 53 9.27 -6.22 -0.19
CA SER A 53 9.62 -6.92 -1.42
C SER A 53 9.31 -8.43 -1.37
N MET A 54 8.74 -8.92 -0.26
CA MET A 54 8.43 -10.33 -0.10
C MET A 54 7.17 -10.71 -0.86
N SER A 55 7.18 -11.91 -1.42
CA SER A 55 6.02 -12.50 -2.07
C SER A 55 5.00 -12.95 -1.01
N LEU A 56 3.74 -12.52 -1.16
CA LEU A 56 2.60 -12.87 -0.32
C LEU A 56 1.67 -13.81 -1.06
N ALA A 57 1.30 -14.92 -0.43
CA ALA A 57 0.19 -15.73 -0.92
C ALA A 57 -1.10 -14.94 -0.75
N THR A 58 -1.93 -14.87 -1.78
CA THR A 58 -3.29 -14.33 -1.71
C THR A 58 -4.27 -15.46 -1.41
N SER A 59 -5.32 -15.14 -0.67
CA SER A 59 -6.46 -16.03 -0.47
C SER A 59 -7.20 -16.27 -1.77
N SER A 60 -7.74 -17.48 -1.95
CA SER A 60 -8.71 -17.78 -3.03
C SER A 60 -9.97 -16.93 -2.93
N ASP A 61 -10.31 -16.48 -1.70
CA ASP A 61 -11.49 -15.69 -1.40
C ASP A 61 -11.18 -14.19 -1.24
N ALA A 62 -10.01 -13.74 -1.68
CA ALA A 62 -9.63 -12.33 -1.57
C ALA A 62 -10.70 -11.43 -2.23
N ASP A 63 -11.13 -10.39 -1.52
CA ASP A 63 -12.15 -9.44 -2.00
C ASP A 63 -11.50 -8.30 -2.81
N PRO A 64 -11.77 -8.18 -4.12
CA PRO A 64 -11.30 -7.09 -4.97
C PRO A 64 -11.67 -5.72 -4.43
N HIS A 65 -12.83 -5.61 -3.77
CA HIS A 65 -13.36 -4.35 -3.24
C HIS A 65 -12.85 -4.03 -1.82
N GLY A 66 -12.04 -4.92 -1.23
CA GLY A 66 -11.51 -4.74 0.11
C GLY A 66 -10.61 -3.52 0.29
N LEU A 67 -10.17 -2.90 -0.82
CA LEU A 67 -9.33 -1.70 -0.84
C LEU A 67 -10.11 -0.40 -1.15
N ASP A 68 -11.42 -0.47 -1.45
CA ASP A 68 -12.21 0.69 -1.87
C ASP A 68 -12.22 1.78 -0.80
N ALA A 69 -12.43 1.40 0.47
CA ALA A 69 -12.42 2.34 1.59
C ALA A 69 -11.06 3.05 1.78
N ILE A 70 -9.98 2.52 1.22
CA ILE A 70 -8.64 3.10 1.30
C ILE A 70 -8.36 4.00 0.10
N PHE A 71 -8.67 3.55 -1.12
CA PHE A 71 -8.32 4.29 -2.35
C PHE A 71 -9.41 5.24 -2.84
N GLN A 72 -10.68 5.01 -2.51
CA GLN A 72 -11.78 5.88 -2.93
C GLN A 72 -11.57 7.36 -2.51
N PRO A 73 -11.07 7.69 -1.30
CA PRO A 73 -10.76 9.08 -0.96
C PRO A 73 -9.71 9.74 -1.85
N PHE A 74 -8.78 8.97 -2.44
CA PHE A 74 -7.78 9.49 -3.38
C PHE A 74 -8.41 9.73 -4.75
N VAL A 75 -9.32 8.86 -5.17
CA VAL A 75 -10.12 9.03 -6.40
C VAL A 75 -11.03 10.26 -6.28
N ASP A 76 -11.77 10.38 -5.18
CA ASP A 76 -12.68 11.50 -4.92
C ASP A 76 -11.94 12.84 -4.86
N ALA A 77 -10.67 12.81 -4.46
CA ALA A 77 -9.82 13.99 -4.40
C ALA A 77 -9.02 14.27 -5.68
N GLY A 78 -9.21 13.46 -6.73
CA GLY A 78 -8.50 13.60 -8.01
C GLY A 78 -6.99 13.30 -7.94
N GLN A 79 -6.55 12.59 -6.90
CA GLN A 79 -5.16 12.16 -6.72
C GLN A 79 -4.88 10.79 -7.33
N MET A 80 -5.93 10.06 -7.69
CA MET A 80 -5.90 8.76 -8.35
C MET A 80 -7.01 8.73 -9.40
N ASP A 81 -6.76 8.16 -10.57
CA ASP A 81 -7.80 7.98 -11.58
C ASP A 81 -8.72 6.82 -11.17
N ALA A 82 -10.03 6.96 -11.37
CA ALA A 82 -10.99 5.91 -11.02
C ALA A 82 -10.71 4.59 -11.76
N SER A 83 -10.16 4.66 -12.99
CA SER A 83 -9.75 3.49 -13.76
C SER A 83 -8.57 2.74 -13.14
N GLU A 84 -7.71 3.41 -12.37
CA GLU A 84 -6.64 2.75 -11.62
C GLU A 84 -7.20 1.91 -10.50
N LEU A 85 -8.24 2.38 -9.81
CA LEU A 85 -8.89 1.60 -8.74
C LEU A 85 -9.57 0.36 -9.32
N VAL A 86 -10.22 0.51 -10.47
CA VAL A 86 -10.81 -0.62 -11.21
C VAL A 86 -9.71 -1.61 -11.68
N ALA A 87 -8.58 -1.11 -12.17
CA ALA A 87 -7.46 -1.96 -12.56
C ALA A 87 -6.87 -2.73 -11.37
N LEU A 88 -6.76 -2.08 -10.21
CA LEU A 88 -6.33 -2.72 -8.96
C LEU A 88 -7.28 -3.84 -8.55
N GLN A 89 -8.59 -3.58 -8.55
CA GLN A 89 -9.62 -4.57 -8.26
C GLN A 89 -9.53 -5.77 -9.22
N ALA A 90 -9.39 -5.51 -10.52
CA ALA A 90 -9.25 -6.56 -11.53
C ALA A 90 -7.97 -7.40 -11.31
N ALA A 91 -6.86 -6.74 -10.94
CA ALA A 91 -5.61 -7.43 -10.63
C ALA A 91 -5.75 -8.32 -9.39
N ILE A 92 -6.46 -7.90 -8.34
CA ILE A 92 -6.73 -8.72 -7.15
C ILE A 92 -7.53 -9.95 -7.55
N ALA A 93 -8.61 -9.75 -8.32
CA ALA A 93 -9.46 -10.84 -8.79
C ALA A 93 -8.67 -11.88 -9.60
N ALA A 94 -7.78 -11.42 -10.48
CA ALA A 94 -6.95 -12.28 -11.33
C ALA A 94 -5.90 -13.09 -10.55
N HIS A 95 -5.44 -12.56 -9.41
CA HIS A 95 -4.39 -13.18 -8.60
C HIS A 95 -4.92 -13.90 -7.35
N ARG A 96 -6.23 -14.15 -7.22
CA ARG A 96 -6.79 -14.94 -6.11
C ARG A 96 -6.14 -16.33 -6.03
N GLY A 97 -5.72 -16.73 -4.82
CA GLY A 97 -5.06 -18.02 -4.58
C GLY A 97 -3.64 -18.14 -5.16
N GLN A 98 -3.08 -17.05 -5.67
CA GLN A 98 -1.73 -17.00 -6.23
C GLN A 98 -0.77 -16.31 -5.27
N ARG A 99 0.40 -15.91 -5.75
CA ARG A 99 1.32 -15.09 -4.96
C ARG A 99 1.52 -13.74 -5.64
N ILE A 100 1.51 -12.67 -4.87
CA ILE A 100 1.77 -11.30 -5.33
C ILE A 100 2.96 -10.72 -4.59
N VAL A 101 3.68 -9.79 -5.21
CA VAL A 101 4.63 -8.92 -4.51
C VAL A 101 3.97 -7.55 -4.35
N PRO A 102 3.68 -7.07 -3.13
CA PRO A 102 2.88 -5.86 -2.92
C PRO A 102 3.44 -4.59 -3.58
N VAL A 103 4.77 -4.43 -3.60
CA VAL A 103 5.41 -3.28 -4.26
C VAL A 103 5.19 -3.32 -5.77
N GLU A 104 5.33 -4.49 -6.40
CA GLU A 104 5.05 -4.65 -7.83
C GLU A 104 3.57 -4.42 -8.11
N PHE A 105 2.70 -4.86 -7.20
CA PHE A 105 1.26 -4.75 -7.31
C PHE A 105 0.77 -3.29 -7.26
N LEU A 106 1.33 -2.47 -6.37
CA LEU A 106 1.03 -1.04 -6.28
C LEU A 106 1.76 -0.20 -7.33
N ALA A 107 2.92 -0.66 -7.81
CA ALA A 107 3.62 -0.05 -8.95
C ALA A 107 2.84 -0.15 -10.27
N LEU A 108 1.85 -1.05 -10.36
CA LEU A 108 0.91 -1.09 -11.50
C LEU A 108 0.00 0.15 -11.58
N LEU A 109 -0.08 0.95 -10.52
CA LEU A 109 -0.90 2.15 -10.46
C LEU A 109 -0.01 3.37 -10.74
N PRO A 110 -0.13 4.03 -11.91
CA PRO A 110 0.61 5.26 -12.22
C PRO A 110 0.69 6.30 -11.09
N SER A 111 -0.40 6.52 -10.36
CA SER A 111 -0.49 7.46 -9.25
C SER A 111 0.37 7.08 -8.04
N PHE A 112 0.73 5.80 -7.91
CA PHE A 112 1.56 5.28 -6.83
C PHE A 112 2.92 4.75 -7.30
N ALA A 113 3.18 4.64 -8.60
CA ALA A 113 4.39 4.04 -9.14
C ALA A 113 5.69 4.73 -8.67
N THR A 114 5.64 6.04 -8.40
CA THR A 114 6.79 6.80 -7.87
C THR A 114 6.78 6.92 -6.34
N GLN A 115 5.70 6.48 -5.69
CA GLN A 115 5.50 6.57 -4.25
C GLN A 115 5.65 5.21 -3.57
N ALA A 116 5.43 4.10 -4.27
CA ALA A 116 5.63 2.75 -3.78
C ALA A 116 7.11 2.39 -3.83
N LEU A 117 7.74 2.25 -2.68
CA LEU A 117 9.16 1.90 -2.54
C LEU A 117 9.32 0.68 -1.66
N THR A 118 10.31 -0.15 -1.95
CA THR A 118 10.86 -1.12 -1.00
C THR A 118 11.73 -0.43 0.04
N ASP A 119 12.05 -1.11 1.14
CA ASP A 119 13.05 -0.65 2.12
C ASP A 119 14.39 -0.27 1.45
N ALA A 120 14.85 -1.07 0.50
CA ALA A 120 16.11 -0.82 -0.19
C ALA A 120 16.05 0.44 -1.07
N GLU A 121 14.94 0.65 -1.78
CA GLU A 121 14.72 1.85 -2.61
C GLU A 121 14.52 3.10 -1.76
N ALA A 122 13.76 2.99 -0.67
CA ALA A 122 13.57 4.06 0.31
C ALA A 122 14.91 4.48 0.94
N ALA A 123 15.76 3.51 1.33
CA ALA A 123 17.09 3.78 1.85
C ALA A 123 17.99 4.46 0.80
N ALA A 124 18.03 3.92 -0.43
CA ALA A 124 18.85 4.46 -1.51
C ALA A 124 18.43 5.89 -1.92
N ALA A 125 17.14 6.21 -1.81
CA ALA A 125 16.60 7.54 -2.10
C ALA A 125 16.57 8.47 -0.87
N GLY A 126 17.14 8.06 0.28
CA GLY A 126 17.29 8.93 1.45
C GLY A 126 16.00 9.20 2.23
N TRP A 127 15.02 8.30 2.14
CA TRP A 127 13.73 8.44 2.84
C TRP A 127 13.80 8.10 4.33
N PHE A 128 14.85 7.43 4.77
CA PHE A 128 15.13 7.23 6.18
C PHE A 128 16.00 8.38 6.68
N ALA A 129 15.59 9.00 7.78
CA ALA A 129 16.47 9.93 8.49
C ALA A 129 17.75 9.18 8.88
N GLU A 130 18.92 9.79 8.66
CA GLU A 130 20.15 9.25 9.24
C GLU A 130 19.92 9.12 10.74
N ALA A 131 20.24 7.95 11.30
CA ALA A 131 20.13 7.71 12.72
C ALA A 131 21.04 8.74 13.41
N GLY A 132 20.44 9.78 14.00
CA GLY A 132 21.18 10.82 14.68
C GLY A 132 22.05 10.20 15.77
N GLU A 133 23.35 10.39 15.65
CA GLU A 133 24.33 10.21 16.73
C GLU A 133 24.09 11.20 17.88
#